data_AF-A0A550HHU3-F1
#
_entry.id   AF-A0A550HHU3-F1
#
_cell.length_a   1.000
_cell.length_b   1.000
_cell.length_c   1.000
_cell.angle_alpha   90.00
_cell.angle_beta   90.00
_cell.angle_gamma   90.00
#
_symmetry.space_group_name_H-M   'P 1'
#
loop_
_entity.id
_entity.type
_entity.pdbx_description
1 polymer ?
#
loop_
_entity_poly.entity_id
_entity_poly.type
_entity_poly.pdbx_seq_one_letter_code
_entity_poly.pdbx_strand_id
1 'polypeptide(L)'
;MTAVTRLIVGETECRAQFEAEPTAFRWIFYREGTDVWIRLLELARGSDHDNAGTEIWSTQQHIDVVARAVIRCFDEVVSKYGESAYRGKWGEHFPRTELEVLRTAWRDHRGDWAASWSPSNP
;
A
#
# COMPACT_ATOMS: atom_id res chain seq x y z
N MET A 1 3.41 -3.54 2.84
CA MET A 1 2.08 -4.09 2.51
C MET A 1 1.04 -3.84 3.59
N THR A 2 1.40 -3.93 4.87
CA THR A 2 0.51 -3.68 6.02
C THR A 2 -0.24 -2.34 5.96
N ALA A 3 0.40 -1.26 5.49
CA ALA A 3 -0.26 0.03 5.31
C ALA A 3 -1.45 -0.04 4.34
N VAL A 4 -1.30 -0.70 3.19
CA VAL A 4 -2.39 -0.83 2.20
C VAL A 4 -3.49 -1.76 2.73
N THR A 5 -3.14 -2.84 3.43
CA THR A 5 -4.13 -3.69 4.10
C THR A 5 -4.96 -2.88 5.10
N ARG A 6 -4.31 -2.05 5.93
CA ARG A 6 -4.96 -1.17 6.91
C ARG A 6 -5.92 -0.17 6.25
N LEU A 7 -5.51 0.43 5.12
CA LEU A 7 -6.41 1.27 4.34
C LEU A 7 -7.65 0.49 3.88
N ILE A 8 -7.49 -0.72 3.35
CA ILE A 8 -8.61 -1.53 2.84
C ILE A 8 -9.62 -1.85 3.94
N VAL A 9 -9.14 -2.25 5.13
CA VAL A 9 -10.00 -2.60 6.26
C VAL A 9 -10.66 -1.39 6.95
N GLY A 10 -10.42 -0.17 6.46
CA GLY A 10 -11.18 1.01 6.88
C GLY A 10 -10.35 2.10 7.57
N GLU A 11 -9.03 1.94 7.69
CA GLU A 11 -8.23 2.99 8.31
C GLU A 11 -8.11 4.22 7.40
N THR A 12 -8.25 5.39 8.01
CA THR A 12 -8.27 6.68 7.30
C THR A 12 -6.87 7.21 7.00
N GLU A 13 -5.85 6.78 7.74
CA GLU A 13 -4.48 7.22 7.52
C GLU A 13 -3.46 6.11 7.79
N CYS A 14 -2.49 5.94 6.89
CA CYS A 14 -1.41 4.98 7.05
C CYS A 14 -0.08 5.58 6.59
N ARG A 15 1.02 5.06 7.15
CA ARG A 15 2.39 5.45 6.77
C ARG A 15 3.22 4.22 6.46
N ALA A 16 4.12 4.36 5.49
CA ALA A 16 5.19 3.41 5.22
C ALA A 16 6.48 4.18 4.96
N GLN A 17 7.61 3.66 5.41
CA GLN A 17 8.90 4.33 5.30
C GLN A 17 9.95 3.39 4.73
N PHE A 18 10.84 3.96 3.94
CA PHE A 18 12.06 3.33 3.46
C PHE A 18 13.26 4.19 3.88
N GLU A 19 14.20 3.60 4.61
CA GLU A 19 15.44 4.27 5.04
C GLU A 19 16.48 4.20 3.92
N ALA A 20 17.07 5.34 3.60
CA ALA A 20 18.14 5.51 2.63
C ALA A 20 19.22 6.41 3.25
N GLU A 21 19.92 5.90 4.27
CA GLU A 21 20.80 6.70 5.14
C GLU A 21 21.66 7.73 4.38
N PRO A 22 21.62 9.03 4.75
CA PRO A 22 20.90 9.60 5.90
C PRO A 22 19.42 9.90 5.66
N THR A 23 18.96 9.89 4.40
CA THR A 23 17.60 10.30 4.04
C THR A 23 16.59 9.18 4.24
N ALA A 24 15.31 9.54 4.26
CA ALA A 24 14.23 8.56 4.27
C ALA A 24 13.13 8.98 3.30
N PHE A 25 12.50 7.98 2.68
CA PHE A 25 11.33 8.17 1.84
C PHE A 25 10.10 7.70 2.59
N ARG A 26 9.14 8.60 2.82
CA ARG A 26 7.91 8.30 3.55
C ARG A 26 6.70 8.41 2.63
N TRP A 27 6.01 7.30 2.47
CA TRP A 27 4.68 7.28 1.87
C TRP A 27 3.64 7.56 2.95
N ILE A 28 2.79 8.55 2.70
CA ILE A 28 1.62 8.88 3.50
C ILE A 28 0.39 8.59 2.66
N PHE A 29 -0.53 7.82 3.24
CA PHE A 29 -1.80 7.47 2.63
C PHE A 29 -2.92 8.06 3.47
N TYR A 30 -3.83 8.78 2.84
CA TYR A 30 -5.05 9.29 3.47
C TYR A 30 -6.26 8.80 2.66
N ARG A 31 -7.20 8.13 3.32
CA ARG A 31 -8.40 7.56 2.73
C ARG A 31 -9.62 8.40 3.09
N GLU A 32 -10.41 8.73 2.07
CA GLU A 32 -11.72 9.34 2.20
C GLU A 32 -12.72 8.53 1.35
N GLY A 33 -13.62 7.79 1.99
CA GLY A 33 -14.53 6.89 1.28
C GLY A 33 -13.78 5.77 0.54
N THR A 34 -13.79 5.78 -0.79
CA THR A 34 -13.02 4.86 -1.63
C THR A 34 -11.82 5.52 -2.31
N ASP A 35 -11.63 6.83 -2.13
CA ASP A 35 -10.48 7.55 -2.66
C ASP A 35 -9.33 7.53 -1.66
N VAL A 36 -8.12 7.42 -2.19
CA VAL A 36 -6.87 7.40 -1.44
C VAL A 36 -5.94 8.45 -2.01
N TRP A 37 -5.61 9.44 -1.19
CA TRP A 37 -4.54 10.39 -1.42
C TRP A 37 -3.22 9.78 -1.00
N ILE A 38 -2.26 9.74 -1.93
CA ILE A 38 -0.92 9.19 -1.70
C ILE A 38 0.08 10.31 -1.88
N ARG A 39 0.94 10.50 -0.89
CA ARG A 39 2.04 11.47 -0.92
C ARG A 39 3.34 10.73 -0.64
N LEU A 40 4.39 11.10 -1.36
CA LEU A 40 5.75 10.65 -1.13
C LEU A 40 6.60 11.85 -0.70
N LEU A 41 7.12 11.76 0.52
CA LEU A 41 8.01 12.76 1.09
C LEU A 41 9.45 12.23 1.10
N GLU A 42 10.39 13.11 0.78
CA GLU A 42 11.80 12.94 1.10
C GLU A 42 12.10 13.66 2.42
N LEU A 43 12.70 12.95 3.36
CA LEU A 43 13.08 13.44 4.69
C LEU A 43 14.60 13.45 4.81
N ALA A 44 15.14 14.50 5.42
CA ALA A 44 16.58 14.61 5.69
C ALA A 44 17.06 13.54 6.69
N ARG A 45 16.19 13.14 7.63
CA ARG A 45 16.37 11.99 8.52
C ARG A 45 15.06 11.24 8.69
N GLY A 46 15.13 9.91 8.83
CA GLY A 46 13.95 9.06 9.06
C GLY A 46 13.13 9.39 10.31
N SER A 47 13.73 10.05 11.30
CA SER A 47 13.05 10.51 12.51
C SER A 47 12.29 11.83 12.35
N ASP A 48 12.48 12.55 11.25
CA ASP A 48 11.90 13.87 11.06
C ASP A 48 10.38 13.78 10.90
N HIS A 49 9.68 14.82 11.36
CA HIS A 49 8.23 14.93 11.20
C HIS A 49 7.83 15.14 9.74
N ASP A 50 6.61 14.73 9.37
CA ASP A 50 6.08 14.84 8.00
C ASP A 50 6.17 16.28 7.44
N ASN A 51 6.00 17.29 8.30
CA ASN A 51 6.07 18.70 7.90
C ASN A 51 7.49 19.22 7.60
N ALA A 52 8.53 18.47 7.99
CA ALA A 52 9.91 18.76 7.64
C ALA A 52 10.32 18.10 6.30
N GLY A 53 9.48 17.21 5.78
CA GLY A 53 9.72 16.52 4.51
C GLY A 53 9.38 17.38 3.30
N THR A 54 10.12 17.17 2.22
CA THR A 54 9.81 17.74 0.91
C THR A 54 8.91 16.77 0.15
N GLU A 55 7.73 17.21 -0.28
CA GLU A 55 6.92 16.40 -1.17
C GLU A 55 7.57 16.31 -2.55
N ILE A 56 7.86 15.08 -2.98
CA ILE A 56 8.45 14.81 -4.29
C ILE A 56 7.45 14.24 -5.28
N TRP A 57 6.33 13.69 -4.79
CA TRP A 57 5.25 13.15 -5.62
C TRP A 57 3.94 13.01 -4.86
N SER A 58 2.82 13.17 -5.56
CA SER A 58 1.49 12.87 -5.03
C SER A 58 0.51 12.42 -6.11
N THR A 59 -0.53 11.69 -5.69
CA THR A 59 -1.65 11.29 -6.55
C THR A 59 -2.91 11.01 -5.73
N GLN A 60 -4.07 11.01 -6.38
CA GLN A 60 -5.33 10.51 -5.84
C GLN A 60 -5.75 9.29 -6.67
N GLN A 61 -6.09 8.18 -6.00
CA GLN A 61 -6.46 6.93 -6.65
C GLN A 61 -7.61 6.25 -5.91
N HIS A 62 -8.41 5.48 -6.64
CA HIS A 62 -9.39 4.59 -6.01
C HIS A 62 -8.68 3.46 -5.24
N ILE A 63 -9.19 3.07 -4.08
CA ILE A 63 -8.57 2.09 -3.18
C ILE A 63 -8.33 0.73 -3.86
N ASP A 64 -9.26 0.30 -4.73
CA ASP A 64 -9.08 -0.89 -5.56
C ASP A 64 -7.88 -0.82 -6.51
N VAL A 65 -7.60 0.36 -7.06
CA VAL A 65 -6.46 0.57 -7.97
C VAL A 65 -5.17 0.44 -7.19
N VAL A 66 -5.10 1.02 -5.99
CA VAL A 66 -3.94 0.93 -5.09
C VAL A 66 -3.69 -0.53 -4.68
N ALA A 67 -4.72 -1.23 -4.19
CA ALA A 67 -4.62 -2.63 -3.78
C ALA A 67 -4.13 -3.53 -4.93
N ARG A 68 -4.77 -3.40 -6.10
CA ARG A 68 -4.40 -4.17 -7.29
C ARG A 68 -2.96 -3.90 -7.73
N ALA A 69 -2.55 -2.63 -7.76
CA ALA A 69 -1.20 -2.25 -8.18
C ALA A 69 -0.12 -2.86 -7.27
N VAL A 70 -0.34 -2.83 -5.94
CA VAL A 70 0.60 -3.43 -4.97
C VAL A 70 0.67 -4.95 -5.17
N ILE A 71 -0.47 -5.64 -5.24
CA ILE A 71 -0.49 -7.10 -5.45
C ILE A 71 0.22 -7.47 -6.75
N ARG A 72 -0.11 -6.78 -7.85
CA ARG A 72 0.50 -7.04 -9.17
C ARG A 72 2.02 -6.85 -9.15
N CYS A 73 2.51 -5.83 -8.44
CA CYS A 73 3.94 -5.57 -8.31
C CYS A 73 4.68 -6.76 -7.66
N PHE A 74 4.14 -7.33 -6.58
CA PHE A 74 4.74 -8.49 -5.94
C PHE A 74 4.59 -9.76 -6.80
N ASP A 75 3.47 -9.94 -7.49
CA ASP A 75 3.26 -11.07 -8.40
C ASP A 75 4.26 -11.05 -9.56
N GLU A 76 4.56 -9.88 -10.11
CA GLU A 76 5.58 -9.70 -11.14
C GLU A 76 6.99 -10.05 -10.62
N VAL A 77 7.30 -9.69 -9.36
CA VAL A 77 8.58 -10.07 -8.73
C VAL A 77 8.71 -11.58 -8.60
N VAL A 78 7.65 -12.26 -8.14
CA VAL A 78 7.63 -13.74 -8.05
C VAL A 78 7.75 -14.37 -9.42
N SER A 79 6.99 -13.88 -10.39
CA SER A 79 7.01 -14.40 -11.76
C SER A 79 8.39 -14.26 -12.42
N LYS A 80 9.07 -13.13 -12.20
CA LYS A 80 10.34 -12.82 -12.87
C LYS A 80 11.57 -13.41 -12.17
N TYR A 81 11.57 -13.44 -10.84
CA TYR A 81 12.77 -13.77 -10.05
C TYR A 81 12.59 -15.01 -9.16
N GLY A 82 11.34 -15.42 -8.89
CA GLY A 82 11.04 -16.38 -7.85
C GLY A 82 11.20 -15.80 -6.45
N GLU A 83 10.50 -16.35 -5.47
CA GLU A 83 10.55 -15.84 -4.10
C GLU A 83 11.92 -16.04 -3.43
N SER A 84 12.62 -17.13 -3.75
CA SER A 84 13.94 -17.43 -3.17
C SER A 84 15.00 -16.40 -3.56
N ALA A 85 14.87 -15.77 -4.73
CA ALA A 85 15.77 -14.72 -5.18
C ALA A 85 15.50 -13.36 -4.52
N TYR A 86 14.36 -13.18 -3.83
CA TYR A 86 13.97 -11.91 -3.22
C TYR A 86 15.01 -11.45 -2.19
N ARG A 87 15.42 -12.36 -1.30
CA ARG A 87 16.45 -12.10 -0.28
C ARG A 87 17.78 -11.64 -0.88
N GLY A 88 18.19 -12.23 -1.99
CA GLY A 88 19.44 -11.84 -2.66
C GLY A 88 19.41 -10.44 -3.26
N LYS A 89 18.22 -9.90 -3.58
CA LYS A 89 18.05 -8.59 -4.21
C LYS A 89 17.69 -7.49 -3.23
N TRP A 90 16.86 -7.79 -2.24
CA TRP A 90 16.30 -6.80 -1.32
C TRP A 90 16.71 -7.00 0.14
N GLY A 91 17.54 -8.02 0.46
CA GLY A 91 18.03 -8.29 1.81
C GLY A 91 17.03 -8.98 2.73
N GLU A 92 15.73 -8.90 2.42
CA GLU A 92 14.64 -9.42 3.23
C GLU A 92 14.01 -10.71 2.68
N HIS A 93 13.29 -11.45 3.52
CA HIS A 93 12.44 -12.54 3.03
C HIS A 93 11.27 -11.99 2.20
N PHE A 94 10.85 -12.76 1.18
CA PHE A 94 9.65 -12.40 0.43
C PHE A 94 8.44 -12.36 1.40
N PRO A 95 7.67 -11.26 1.43
CA PRO A 95 6.60 -11.05 2.41
C PRO A 95 5.31 -11.79 2.01
N ARG A 96 5.37 -13.11 1.86
CA ARG A 96 4.23 -13.92 1.37
C ARG A 96 3.00 -13.77 2.27
N THR A 97 3.19 -13.85 3.58
CA THR A 97 2.08 -13.81 4.54
C THR A 97 1.33 -12.49 4.43
N GLU A 98 2.03 -11.37 4.43
CA GLU A 98 1.45 -10.03 4.33
C GLU A 98 0.76 -9.81 2.97
N LEU A 99 1.27 -10.42 1.89
CA LEU A 99 0.63 -10.37 0.56
C LEU A 99 -0.70 -11.13 0.55
N GLU A 100 -0.75 -12.30 1.18
CA GLU A 100 -1.99 -13.09 1.29
C GLU A 100 -3.02 -12.45 2.21
N VAL A 101 -2.58 -11.78 3.29
CA VAL A 101 -3.48 -10.95 4.11
C VAL A 101 -4.06 -9.81 3.29
N LEU A 102 -3.24 -9.11 2.49
CA LEU A 102 -3.71 -8.04 1.60
C LEU A 102 -4.73 -8.56 0.57
N ARG A 103 -4.45 -9.70 -0.08
CA ARG A 103 -5.35 -10.35 -1.05
C ARG A 103 -6.69 -10.74 -0.44
N THR A 104 -6.68 -11.23 0.80
CA THR A 104 -7.90 -11.60 1.52
C THR A 104 -8.72 -10.37 1.87
N ALA A 105 -8.11 -9.36 2.50
CA ALA A 105 -8.77 -8.10 2.81
C ALA A 105 -9.37 -7.43 1.55
N TRP A 106 -8.65 -7.47 0.43
CA TRP A 106 -9.13 -6.88 -0.82
C TRP A 106 -10.34 -7.62 -1.42
N ARG A 107 -10.35 -8.97 -1.35
CA ARG A 107 -11.52 -9.76 -1.79
C ARG A 107 -12.75 -9.45 -0.96
N ASP A 108 -12.60 -9.38 0.35
CA ASP A 108 -13.70 -9.09 1.28
C ASP A 108 -14.28 -7.69 1.02
N HIS A 109 -13.41 -6.68 0.90
CA HIS A 109 -13.81 -5.31 0.56
C HIS A 109 -14.61 -5.21 -0.75
N ARG A 110 -14.20 -5.95 -1.79
CA ARG A 110 -14.94 -5.99 -3.07
C ARG A 110 -16.27 -6.71 -2.95
N GLY A 111 -16.36 -7.74 -2.11
CA GLY A 111 -17.60 -8.44 -1.81
C GLY A 111 -18.60 -7.52 -1.10
N ASP A 112 -18.15 -6.79 -0.09
CA ASP A 112 -18.95 -5.79 0.63
C ASP A 112 -19.45 -4.69 -0.30
N TRP A 113 -18.57 -4.19 -1.19
CA TRP A 113 -18.98 -3.17 -2.15
C TRP A 113 -20.07 -3.68 -3.11
N ALA A 114 -19.91 -4.89 -3.65
CA ALA A 114 -20.93 -5.51 -4.51
C ALA A 114 -22.26 -5.77 -3.79
N ALA A 115 -22.21 -6.16 -2.51
CA ALA A 115 -23.41 -6.34 -1.69
C ALA A 115 -24.14 -5.01 -1.43
N SER A 116 -23.39 -3.93 -1.16
CA SER A 116 -23.98 -2.62 -0.90
C SER A 116 -24.55 -1.91 -2.15
N TRP A 117 -24.10 -2.29 -3.36
CA TRP A 117 -24.68 -1.79 -4.61
C TRP A 117 -25.97 -2.55 -5.00
N SER A 118 -26.17 -3.79 -4.54
CA SER A 118 -27.30 -4.62 -5.00
C SER A 118 -28.65 -3.88 -4.83
N PRO A 119 -29.33 -3.48 -5.94
CA PRO A 119 -30.56 -2.72 -5.84
C PRO A 119 -31.61 -3.60 -5.16
N SER A 120 -32.21 -3.10 -4.07
CA SER A 120 -33.35 -3.76 -3.47
C SER A 120 -34.47 -3.83 -4.52
N ASN A 121 -34.76 -5.04 -5.00
CA ASN A 121 -35.83 -5.25 -5.96
C ASN A 121 -37.17 -4.97 -5.24
N PRO A 122 -38.05 -4.12 -5.80
CA PRO A 122 -39.34 -3.80 -5.19
C PRO A 122 -40.32 -4.98 -5.18
#